data_AF-A0A1F4W2Z1-F1
#
_entry.id   AF-A0A1F4W2Z1-F1
#
_cell.length_a   1.000
_cell.length_b   1.000
_cell.length_c   1.000
_cell.angle_alpha   90.00
_cell.angle_beta   90.00
_cell.angle_gamma   90.00
#
_symmetry.space_group_name_H-M   'P 1'
#
loop_
_entity.id
_entity.type
_entity.pdbx_description
1 polymer ?
#
loop_
_entity_poly.entity_id
_entity_poly.type
_entity_poly.pdbx_seq_one_letter_code
_entity_poly.pdbx_strand_id
1 'polypeptide(L)'
;MYQKTILGIGTQLNPFTVGWSQNTLPQEFEGILEKAKIESLRTGKPTFIGVFRDFQPFFFKVDVIVSGVAPRVSLEEICNLDKGHERSYENPMYKFEITRV
;
A
#
# COMPACT_ATOMS: atom_id res chain seq x y z
N MET A 1 -6.57 22.26 -16.35
CA MET A 1 -5.52 21.24 -16.57
C MET A 1 -4.94 20.92 -15.19
N TYR A 2 -5.47 19.89 -14.51
CA TYR A 2 -4.99 19.49 -13.18
C TYR A 2 -4.23 18.19 -13.33
N GLN A 3 -2.90 18.27 -13.25
CA GLN A 3 -2.02 17.11 -13.30
C GLN A 3 -1.07 17.16 -12.10
N LYS A 4 -0.92 15.96 -11.51
CA LYS A 4 0.04 15.47 -10.51
C LYS A 4 -0.58 15.13 -9.15
N THR A 5 -0.66 13.84 -8.85
CA THR A 5 -0.21 13.33 -7.56
C THR A 5 0.59 12.05 -7.83
N ILE A 6 1.87 12.09 -7.51
CA ILE A 6 2.77 10.92 -7.59
C ILE A 6 2.48 10.07 -6.37
N LEU A 7 2.40 8.75 -6.55
CA LEU A 7 2.25 7.81 -5.45
C LEU A 7 3.57 7.06 -5.25
N GLY A 8 4.19 7.29 -4.08
CA GLY A 8 5.53 6.80 -3.74
C GLY A 8 5.53 5.42 -3.10
N ILE A 9 6.63 4.71 -3.24
CA ILE A 9 6.91 3.40 -2.63
C ILE A 9 8.19 3.55 -1.85
N GLY A 10 8.14 3.40 -0.52
CA GLY A 10 9.29 3.70 0.33
C GLY A 10 9.63 2.73 1.42
N THR A 11 10.73 3.06 2.09
CA THR A 11 11.27 2.32 3.23
C THR A 11 11.07 3.12 4.51
N GLN A 12 11.21 2.45 5.65
CA GLN A 12 11.05 3.06 6.98
C GLN A 12 11.97 4.30 7.21
N LEU A 13 13.09 4.39 6.49
CA LEU A 13 14.07 5.47 6.58
C LEU A 13 13.81 6.62 5.58
N ASN A 14 13.04 6.40 4.52
CA ASN A 14 12.73 7.38 3.48
C ASN A 14 11.22 7.34 3.14
N PRO A 15 10.35 7.87 4.02
CA PRO A 15 8.94 8.07 3.69
C PRO A 15 8.81 9.15 2.62
N PHE A 16 8.05 8.88 1.55
CA PHE A 16 8.00 9.75 0.39
C PHE A 16 7.28 11.07 0.70
N THR A 17 7.91 12.18 0.33
CA THR A 17 7.23 13.47 0.15
C THR A 17 6.73 13.54 -1.29
N VAL A 18 5.44 13.28 -1.48
CA VAL A 18 4.75 13.49 -2.74
C VAL A 18 3.63 14.49 -2.54
N GLY A 19 3.50 15.42 -3.47
CA GLY A 19 2.48 16.46 -3.40
C GLY A 19 1.09 15.84 -3.50
N TRP A 20 0.45 15.64 -2.35
CA TRP A 20 -0.94 15.20 -2.24
C TRP A 20 -1.83 16.37 -2.66
N SER A 21 -2.34 16.36 -3.89
CA SER A 21 -3.27 17.39 -4.34
C SER A 21 -4.65 16.84 -4.73
N GLN A 22 -4.78 15.51 -4.86
CA GLN A 22 -6.00 14.86 -5.33
C GLN A 22 -6.17 13.48 -4.68
N ASN A 23 -7.43 13.02 -4.59
CA ASN A 23 -7.73 11.67 -4.14
C ASN A 23 -7.07 10.62 -5.04
N THR A 24 -6.46 9.62 -4.43
CA THR A 24 -5.94 8.43 -5.10
C THR A 24 -7.08 7.68 -5.77
N LEU A 25 -6.92 7.36 -7.05
CA LEU A 25 -7.90 6.57 -7.79
C LEU A 25 -7.73 5.07 -7.49
N PRO A 26 -8.79 4.25 -7.58
CA PRO A 26 -8.69 2.80 -7.38
C PRO A 26 -7.62 2.13 -8.25
N GLN A 27 -7.51 2.50 -9.52
CA GLN A 27 -6.55 1.92 -10.46
C GLN A 27 -5.10 2.32 -10.13
N GLU A 28 -4.91 3.55 -9.65
CA GLU A 28 -3.60 4.00 -9.19
C GLU A 28 -3.18 3.19 -7.97
N PHE A 29 -4.09 3.03 -7.00
CA PHE A 29 -3.90 2.23 -5.80
C PHE A 29 -3.51 0.78 -6.13
N GLU A 30 -4.25 0.12 -7.03
CA GLU A 30 -3.92 -1.24 -7.48
C GLU A 30 -2.48 -1.34 -7.99
N GLY A 31 -2.05 -0.40 -8.82
CA GLY A 31 -0.69 -0.37 -9.36
C GLY A 31 0.40 -0.14 -8.30
N ILE A 32 0.12 0.68 -7.28
CA ILE A 32 1.07 0.95 -6.18
C ILE A 32 1.17 -0.24 -5.24
N LEU A 33 0.02 -0.81 -4.88
CA LEU A 33 -0.04 -1.97 -4.01
C LEU A 33 0.71 -3.14 -4.64
N GLU A 34 0.53 -3.37 -5.94
CA GLU A 34 1.24 -4.43 -6.64
C GLU A 34 2.75 -4.22 -6.65
N LYS A 35 3.21 -2.99 -6.95
CA LYS A 35 4.64 -2.68 -6.87
C LYS A 35 5.18 -2.82 -5.44
N ALA A 36 4.41 -2.48 -4.41
CA ALA A 36 4.83 -2.62 -3.02
C ALA A 36 4.95 -4.09 -2.60
N LYS A 37 4.03 -4.95 -3.05
CA LYS A 37 4.11 -6.41 -2.86
C LYS A 37 5.37 -6.98 -3.54
N ILE A 38 5.61 -6.62 -4.80
CA ILE A 38 6.80 -7.04 -5.56
C ILE A 38 8.08 -6.59 -4.85
N GLU A 39 8.13 -5.33 -4.41
CA GLU A 39 9.31 -4.81 -3.72
C GLU A 39 9.52 -5.49 -2.37
N SER A 40 8.45 -5.77 -1.63
CA SER A 40 8.54 -6.48 -0.35
C SER A 40 9.07 -7.91 -0.54
N LEU A 41 8.54 -8.63 -1.52
CA LEU A 41 9.04 -9.95 -1.93
C LEU A 41 10.51 -9.91 -2.36
N ARG A 42 10.88 -8.92 -3.19
CA ARG A 42 12.24 -8.79 -3.74
C ARG A 42 13.26 -8.48 -2.66
N THR A 43 12.89 -7.68 -1.67
CA THR A 43 13.80 -7.21 -0.62
C THR A 43 13.77 -8.04 0.66
N GLY A 44 12.71 -8.85 0.84
CA GLY A 44 12.42 -9.54 2.10
C GLY A 44 12.13 -8.57 3.25
N LYS A 45 11.66 -7.35 2.94
CA LYS A 45 11.39 -6.28 3.91
C LYS A 45 9.99 -5.71 3.71
N PRO A 46 9.37 -5.14 4.74
CA PRO A 46 8.13 -4.41 4.57
C PRO A 46 8.33 -3.16 3.68
N THR A 47 7.37 -2.93 2.79
CA THR A 47 7.31 -1.76 1.91
C THR A 47 6.23 -0.81 2.41
N PHE A 48 6.46 0.50 2.33
CA PHE A 48 5.49 1.50 2.76
C PHE A 48 4.86 2.19 1.55
N ILE A 49 3.55 2.37 1.61
CA ILE A 49 2.77 3.11 0.61
C ILE A 49 1.94 4.18 1.31
N GLY A 50 1.61 5.24 0.59
CA GLY A 50 0.64 6.24 1.04
C GLY A 50 -0.43 6.44 -0.02
N VAL A 51 -1.65 6.73 0.44
CA VAL A 51 -2.79 7.11 -0.39
C VAL A 51 -3.43 8.36 0.20
N PHE A 52 -4.06 9.18 -0.63
CA PHE A 52 -4.83 10.33 -0.19
C PHE A 52 -6.28 10.09 -0.54
N ARG A 53 -7.17 10.16 0.43
CA ARG A 53 -8.58 9.93 0.20
C ARG A 53 -9.37 10.88 1.08
N ASP A 54 -10.39 11.50 0.50
CA ASP A 54 -11.29 12.44 1.17
C ASP A 54 -10.52 13.54 1.93
N PHE A 55 -9.52 14.11 1.27
CA PHE A 55 -8.64 15.15 1.80
C PHE A 55 -7.75 14.72 2.98
N GLN A 56 -7.60 13.42 3.23
CA GLN A 56 -6.78 12.87 4.30
C GLN A 56 -5.72 11.89 3.78
N PRO A 57 -4.48 11.96 4.29
CA PRO A 57 -3.46 10.98 3.97
C PRO A 57 -3.64 9.71 4.83
N PHE A 58 -3.46 8.55 4.20
CA PHE A 58 -3.43 7.24 4.83
C PHE A 58 -2.11 6.57 4.45
N PHE A 59 -1.41 6.00 5.44
CA PHE A 59 -0.14 5.31 5.23
C PHE A 59 -0.30 3.85 5.59
N PHE A 60 0.32 2.99 4.80
CA PHE A 60 0.25 1.55 4.98
C PHE A 60 1.63 0.92 4.91
N LYS A 61 1.84 -0.04 5.79
CA LYS A 61 2.93 -1.02 5.73
C LYS A 61 2.41 -2.25 4.99
N VAL A 62 3.14 -2.70 3.98
CA VAL A 62 2.87 -3.87 3.14
C VAL A 62 3.98 -4.88 3.37
N ASP A 63 3.65 -6.08 3.83
CA ASP A 63 4.59 -7.16 4.09
C ASP A 63 4.18 -8.41 3.32
N VAL A 64 5.12 -9.07 2.65
CA VAL A 64 4.87 -10.32 1.94
C VAL A 64 5.88 -11.37 2.41
N ILE A 65 5.36 -12.35 3.14
CA ILE A 65 6.12 -13.34 3.88
C ILE A 65 6.29 -14.63 3.06
N VAL A 66 5.29 -14.97 2.22
CA VAL A 66 5.33 -16.15 1.34
C VAL A 66 4.92 -15.77 -0.08
N SER A 67 5.66 -16.28 -1.06
CA SER A 67 5.54 -15.98 -2.49
C SER A 67 4.37 -16.70 -3.15
N GLY A 68 3.47 -15.94 -3.77
CA GLY A 68 2.34 -16.41 -4.58
C GLY A 68 1.49 -15.25 -5.08
N VAL A 69 0.35 -15.53 -5.73
CA VAL A 69 -0.58 -14.48 -6.18
C VAL A 69 -1.44 -14.03 -4.99
N ALA A 70 -1.00 -12.97 -4.31
CA ALA A 70 -1.78 -12.34 -3.25
C ALA A 70 -3.10 -11.77 -3.82
N PRO A 71 -4.20 -11.78 -3.05
CA PRO A 71 -5.49 -11.31 -3.53
C PRO A 71 -5.45 -9.81 -3.87
N ARG A 72 -6.39 -9.40 -4.73
CA ARG A 72 -6.68 -7.98 -4.92
C ARG A 72 -7.28 -7.44 -3.63
N VAL A 73 -6.81 -6.25 -3.26
CA VAL A 73 -7.34 -5.49 -2.14
C VAL A 73 -7.81 -4.16 -2.69
N SER A 74 -9.01 -3.72 -2.30
CA SER A 74 -9.57 -2.47 -2.80
C SER A 74 -9.10 -1.26 -1.97
N LEU A 75 -9.08 -0.08 -2.59
CA LEU A 75 -8.77 1.18 -1.90
C LEU A 75 -9.77 1.48 -0.78
N GLU A 76 -11.03 1.05 -0.91
CA GLU A 76 -12.03 1.23 0.13
C GLU A 76 -11.77 0.33 1.34
N GLU A 77 -11.45 -0.93 1.09
CA GLU A 77 -11.14 -1.92 2.11
C GLU A 77 -9.96 -1.48 3.00
N ILE A 78 -8.89 -0.93 2.41
CA ILE A 78 -7.72 -0.50 3.17
C ILE A 78 -7.89 0.84 3.88
N CYS A 79 -8.60 1.80 3.27
CA CYS A 79 -8.88 3.07 3.93
C CYS A 79 -9.79 2.90 5.16
N ASN A 80 -10.58 1.83 5.21
CA ASN A 80 -11.41 1.48 6.36
C ASN A 80 -10.67 0.69 7.46
N LEU A 81 -9.37 0.42 7.32
CA LEU A 81 -8.59 -0.20 8.39
C LEU A 81 -8.38 0.77 9.54
N ASP A 82 -8.60 0.25 10.76
CA ASP A 82 -8.22 0.95 11.98
C ASP A 82 -6.69 1.09 12.04
N LYS A 83 -6.23 2.24 12.56
CA LYS A 83 -4.80 2.49 12.72
C LYS A 83 -4.18 1.46 13.67
N GLY A 84 -3.07 0.86 13.26
CA GLY A 84 -2.39 -0.21 14.00
C GLY A 84 -3.04 -1.58 13.88
N HIS A 85 -4.20 -1.70 13.20
CA HIS A 85 -4.80 -2.99 12.91
C HIS A 85 -4.19 -3.58 11.64
N GLU A 86 -3.81 -4.85 11.73
CA GLU A 86 -3.27 -5.62 10.62
C GLU A 86 -4.38 -6.40 9.94
N ARG A 87 -4.34 -6.42 8.61
CA ARG A 87 -5.12 -7.34 7.81
C ARG A 87 -4.19 -8.31 7.12
N SER A 88 -4.32 -9.58 7.49
CA SER A 88 -3.52 -10.67 6.96
C SER A 88 -4.34 -11.47 5.95
N TYR A 89 -3.74 -11.74 4.79
CA TYR A 89 -4.28 -12.62 3.77
C TYR A 89 -3.33 -13.81 3.65
N GLU A 90 -3.83 -15.00 3.98
CA GLU A 90 -3.01 -16.20 4.06
C GLU A 90 -3.67 -17.37 3.32
N ASN A 91 -2.86 -18.08 2.55
CA ASN A 91 -3.15 -19.43 2.09
C ASN A 91 -1.85 -20.25 1.99
N PRO A 92 -1.90 -21.55 1.66
CA PRO A 92 -0.69 -22.38 1.56
C PRO A 92 0.40 -21.89 0.58
N MET A 93 0.04 -21.01 -0.35
CA MET A 93 0.91 -20.47 -1.41
C MET A 93 1.22 -18.98 -1.22
N TYR A 94 0.64 -18.26 -0.27
CA TYR A 94 0.99 -16.85 -0.04
C TYR A 94 0.68 -16.43 1.38
N LYS A 95 1.46 -15.45 1.85
CA LYS A 95 1.18 -14.72 3.07
C LYS A 95 1.52 -13.27 2.83
N PHE A 96 0.50 -12.42 2.88
CA PHE A 96 0.60 -10.99 2.68
C PHE A 96 -0.16 -10.26 3.79
N GLU A 97 0.46 -9.26 4.39
CA GLU A 97 -0.07 -8.47 5.48
C GLU A 97 -0.05 -6.99 5.10
N ILE A 98 -1.13 -6.28 5.45
CA ILE A 98 -1.21 -4.82 5.30
C ILE A 98 -1.68 -4.20 6.61
N THR A 99 -0.96 -3.17 7.06
CA THR A 99 -1.25 -2.47 8.32
C THR A 99 -1.36 -0.98 8.03
N ARG A 100 -2.41 -0.32 8.55
CA ARG A 100 -2.45 1.15 8.57
C ARG A 100 -1.52 1.66 9.67
N VAL A 101 -0.56 2.52 9.33
CA VAL A 101 0.46 3.06 10.26
C VAL A 101 0.15 4.47 10.76
#